data_AF-A0A1M6NCK7-F1
#
_entry.id   AF-A0A1M6NCK7-F1
#
_cell.length_a   1.000
_cell.length_b   1.000
_cell.length_c   1.000
_cell.angle_alpha   90.00
_cell.angle_beta   90.00
_cell.angle_gamma   90.00
#
_symmetry.space_group_name_H-M   'P 1'
#
loop_
_entity.id
_entity.type
_entity.pdbx_description
1 polymer ?
#
loop_
_entity_poly.entity_id
_entity_poly.type
_entity_poly.pdbx_seq_one_letter_code
_entity_poly.pdbx_strand_id
1 'polypeptide(L)'
;MNCMEVQRLMMPFIDNKLSIEQLEEFMEHIKSCPDCMEELEVHYILLTGMRRLDADKEIADNFHEDFIELLNENEDKIIHYKFSHIRKRIILILVISIAAIASSFHIGEYVVQDVLKDEPKSSSFLTQDLFFVDFSGYREEELSNVPGGLYSARILYQLDNIYTYLYEKDEEEAKLLQEKFPEHFDKNSPYRRKY
;
A
#
# COMPACT_ATOMS: atom_id res chain seq x y z
N MET A 1 19.69 29.35 -31.15
CA MET A 1 20.31 30.59 -31.65
C MET A 1 21.13 30.37 -32.92
N ASN A 2 21.36 31.43 -33.72
CA ASN A 2 22.27 31.42 -34.87
C ASN A 2 23.67 31.97 -34.51
N CYS A 3 24.68 31.77 -35.38
CA CYS A 3 26.06 32.20 -35.12
C CYS A 3 26.18 33.72 -34.84
N MET A 4 25.39 34.55 -35.53
CA MET A 4 25.44 36.01 -35.37
C MET A 4 24.91 36.46 -34.00
N GLU A 5 23.89 35.78 -33.48
CA GLU A 5 23.37 35.98 -32.13
C GLU A 5 24.41 35.55 -31.09
N VAL A 6 25.01 34.38 -31.28
CA VAL A 6 26.04 33.84 -30.39
C VAL A 6 27.25 34.79 -30.30
N GLN A 7 27.74 35.29 -31.42
CA GLN A 7 28.82 36.28 -31.46
C GLN A 7 28.52 37.53 -30.63
N ARG A 8 27.28 38.04 -30.69
CA ARG A 8 26.85 39.18 -29.87
C ARG A 8 26.78 38.86 -28.38
N LEU A 9 26.54 37.60 -28.04
CA LEU A 9 26.40 37.11 -26.67
C LEU A 9 27.71 36.64 -26.05
N MET A 10 28.82 36.52 -26.80
CA MET A 10 30.13 36.10 -26.28
C MET A 10 30.63 37.01 -25.15
N MET A 11 30.59 38.34 -25.34
CA MET A 11 31.02 39.28 -24.30
C MET A 11 30.14 39.20 -23.04
N PRO A 12 28.79 39.24 -23.14
CA PRO A 12 27.91 38.95 -22.00
C PRO A 12 28.15 37.58 -21.35
N PHE A 13 28.46 36.54 -22.12
CA PHE A 13 28.76 35.20 -21.59
C PHE A 13 30.01 35.22 -20.71
N ILE A 14 31.13 35.77 -21.22
CA ILE A 14 32.40 35.88 -20.49
C ILE A 14 32.23 36.69 -19.20
N ASP A 15 31.37 37.69 -19.21
CA ASP A 15 31.05 38.51 -18.05
C ASP A 15 29.99 37.90 -17.10
N ASN A 16 29.50 36.68 -17.36
CA ASN A 16 28.41 36.02 -16.61
C ASN A 16 27.11 36.85 -16.56
N LYS A 17 26.76 37.56 -17.63
CA LYS A 17 25.57 38.44 -17.73
C LYS A 17 24.40 37.84 -18.51
N LEU A 18 24.48 36.57 -18.92
CA LEU A 18 23.38 35.89 -19.60
C LEU A 18 22.31 35.41 -18.62
N SER A 19 21.04 35.50 -19.02
CA SER A 19 19.96 34.80 -18.33
C SER A 19 20.08 33.28 -18.53
N ILE A 20 19.47 32.47 -17.67
CA ILE A 20 19.56 31.00 -17.76
C ILE A 20 19.01 30.47 -19.09
N GLU A 21 17.91 31.05 -19.58
CA GLU A 21 17.31 30.68 -20.87
C GLU A 21 18.28 30.95 -22.04
N GLN A 22 18.89 32.14 -22.05
CA GLN A 22 19.88 32.50 -23.08
C GLN A 22 21.16 31.68 -22.96
N LEU A 23 21.59 31.39 -21.73
CA LEU A 23 22.77 30.57 -21.47
C LEU A 23 22.57 29.15 -21.99
N GLU A 24 21.39 28.57 -21.82
CA GLU A 24 21.05 27.25 -22.35
C GLU A 24 21.13 27.22 -23.89
N GLU A 25 20.45 28.14 -24.56
CA GLU A 25 20.48 28.21 -26.03
C GLU A 25 21.88 28.53 -26.60
N PHE A 26 22.66 29.34 -25.87
CA PHE A 26 24.04 29.67 -26.22
C PHE A 26 24.94 28.44 -26.12
N MET A 27 24.88 27.71 -24.99
CA MET A 27 25.68 26.51 -24.75
C MET A 27 25.33 25.38 -25.73
N GLU A 28 24.06 25.23 -26.10
CA GLU A 28 23.63 24.28 -27.12
C GLU A 28 24.29 24.59 -28.49
N HIS A 29 24.31 25.87 -28.89
CA HIS A 29 24.93 26.27 -30.14
C HIS A 29 26.45 26.05 -30.13
N ILE A 30 27.14 26.50 -29.07
CA ILE A 30 28.61 26.36 -28.92
C ILE A 30 29.05 24.89 -28.97
N LYS A 31 28.27 23.95 -28.43
CA LYS A 31 28.54 22.52 -28.54
C LYS A 31 28.36 21.97 -29.96
N SER A 32 27.44 22.55 -30.72
CA SER A 32 27.09 22.09 -32.07
C SER A 32 27.94 22.70 -33.18
N CYS A 33 28.48 23.91 -32.96
CA CYS A 33 29.19 24.70 -33.95
C CYS A 33 30.67 24.88 -33.55
N PRO A 34 31.61 24.20 -34.21
CA PRO A 34 33.03 24.28 -33.86
C PRO A 34 33.61 25.69 -34.10
N ASP A 35 33.16 26.38 -35.14
CA ASP A 35 33.65 27.73 -35.47
C ASP A 35 33.33 28.73 -34.33
N CYS A 36 32.12 28.67 -33.77
CA CYS A 36 31.73 29.54 -32.66
C CYS A 36 32.42 29.15 -31.35
N MET A 37 32.76 27.87 -31.16
CA MET A 37 33.53 27.40 -30.01
C MET A 37 34.96 27.96 -30.04
N GLU A 38 35.64 27.83 -31.18
CA GLU A 38 37.00 28.37 -31.37
C GLU A 38 37.01 29.89 -31.20
N GLU A 39 36.04 30.59 -31.79
CA GLU A 39 35.94 32.04 -31.65
C GLU A 39 35.73 32.46 -30.19
N LEU A 40 34.89 31.73 -29.45
CA LEU A 40 34.66 31.99 -28.03
C LEU A 40 35.93 31.76 -27.20
N GLU A 41 36.68 30.70 -27.48
CA GLU A 41 37.95 30.40 -26.82
C GLU A 41 38.96 31.53 -27.04
N VAL A 42 39.14 31.97 -28.30
CA VAL A 42 40.04 33.07 -28.64
C VAL A 42 39.66 34.35 -27.90
N HIS A 43 38.36 34.70 -27.86
CA HIS A 43 37.89 35.87 -27.11
C HIS A 43 38.16 35.74 -25.61
N TYR A 44 37.93 34.56 -25.04
CA TYR A 44 38.19 34.30 -23.63
C TYR A 44 39.68 34.45 -23.28
N ILE A 45 40.57 33.83 -24.06
CA ILE A 45 42.03 33.90 -23.86
C ILE A 45 42.50 35.35 -23.97
N LEU A 46 42.05 36.07 -24.99
CA LEU A 46 42.45 37.46 -25.22
C LEU A 46 42.02 38.37 -24.06
N LEU A 47 40.77 38.28 -23.62
CA LEU A 47 40.23 39.11 -22.55
C LEU A 47 40.81 38.75 -21.18
N THR A 48 40.90 37.46 -20.88
CA THR A 48 41.46 36.99 -19.61
C THR A 48 42.95 37.24 -19.55
N GLY A 49 43.66 37.09 -20.67
CA GLY A 49 45.07 37.45 -20.80
C GLY A 49 45.31 38.93 -20.50
N MET A 50 44.53 39.83 -21.11
CA MET A 50 44.60 41.27 -20.80
C MET A 50 44.30 41.56 -19.32
N ARG A 51 43.25 40.97 -18.75
CA ARG A 51 42.88 41.18 -17.34
C ARG A 51 43.94 40.66 -16.37
N ARG A 52 44.65 39.58 -16.70
CA ARG A 52 45.74 39.03 -15.88
C ARG A 52 46.98 39.91 -15.93
N LEU A 53 47.31 40.42 -17.13
CA LEU A 53 48.39 41.41 -17.33
C LEU A 53 48.15 42.68 -16.52
N ASP A 54 46.93 43.22 -16.54
CA ASP A 54 46.57 44.43 -15.79
C ASP A 54 46.59 44.23 -14.27
N ALA A 55 46.46 42.99 -13.80
CA ALA A 55 46.37 42.66 -12.37
C ALA A 55 47.73 42.30 -11.73
N ASP A 56 48.85 42.42 -12.45
CA ASP A 56 50.20 41.98 -12.03
C ASP A 56 50.23 40.53 -11.50
N LYS A 57 49.32 39.68 -11.99
CA LYS A 57 49.26 38.26 -11.62
C LYS A 57 50.14 37.45 -12.55
N GLU A 58 50.72 36.36 -12.02
CA GLU A 58 51.40 35.38 -12.86
C GLU A 58 50.45 34.90 -13.96
N ILE A 59 50.92 35.03 -15.21
CA ILE A 59 50.20 34.57 -16.39
C ILE A 59 50.32 33.05 -16.39
N ALA A 60 49.37 32.34 -15.79
CA ALA A 60 49.32 30.90 -15.89
C ALA A 60 49.09 30.52 -17.37
N ASP A 61 49.92 29.62 -17.91
CA ASP A 61 49.89 29.18 -19.32
C ASP A 61 48.66 28.31 -19.67
N ASN A 62 47.83 27.94 -18.69
CA ASN A 62 46.74 26.98 -18.85
C ASN A 62 45.39 27.64 -19.22
N PHE A 63 45.37 28.64 -20.09
CA PHE A 63 44.12 29.33 -20.46
C PHE A 63 43.07 28.41 -21.08
N HIS A 64 43.50 27.37 -21.80
CA HIS A 64 42.60 26.37 -22.37
C HIS A 64 41.88 25.58 -21.27
N GLU A 65 42.59 25.17 -20.22
CA GLU A 65 42.01 24.45 -19.09
C GLU A 65 41.00 25.33 -18.34
N ASP A 66 41.36 26.58 -18.08
CA ASP A 66 40.46 27.58 -17.48
C ASP A 66 39.19 27.81 -18.34
N PHE A 67 39.33 27.75 -19.67
CA PHE A 67 38.20 27.90 -20.59
C PHE A 67 37.25 26.69 -20.53
N ILE A 68 37.80 25.47 -20.53
CA ILE A 68 36.99 24.26 -20.39
C ILE A 68 36.28 24.22 -19.03
N GLU A 69 36.95 24.65 -17.95
CA GLU A 69 36.33 24.79 -16.64
C GLU A 69 35.17 25.78 -16.67
N LEU A 70 35.34 26.96 -17.29
CA LEU A 70 34.26 27.93 -17.47
C LEU A 70 33.06 27.33 -18.20
N LEU A 71 33.27 26.54 -19.25
CA LEU A 71 32.17 25.88 -19.97
C LEU A 71 31.43 24.91 -19.05
N ASN A 72 32.17 24.03 -18.36
CA ASN A 72 31.60 23.04 -17.44
C ASN A 72 30.81 23.70 -16.30
N GLU A 73 31.34 24.77 -15.70
CA GLU A 73 30.63 25.53 -14.67
C GLU A 73 29.29 26.08 -15.17
N ASN A 74 29.25 26.58 -16.42
CA ASN A 74 28.03 27.10 -16.99
C ASN A 74 27.02 26.00 -17.36
N GLU A 75 27.49 24.82 -17.77
CA GLU A 75 26.63 23.64 -17.91
C GLU A 75 26.03 23.21 -16.57
N ASP A 76 26.85 23.17 -15.53
CA ASP A 76 26.41 22.83 -14.18
C ASP A 76 25.38 23.83 -13.66
N LYS A 77 25.51 25.13 -13.97
CA LYS A 77 24.49 26.14 -13.66
C LYS A 77 23.16 25.83 -14.34
N ILE A 78 23.17 25.48 -15.63
CA ILE A 78 21.95 25.11 -16.38
C ILE A 78 21.30 23.87 -15.74
N ILE A 79 22.09 22.83 -15.48
CA ILE A 79 21.64 21.59 -14.85
C ILE A 79 21.07 21.89 -13.47
N HIS A 80 21.78 22.63 -12.63
CA HIS A 80 21.34 22.97 -11.28
C HIS A 80 20.02 23.73 -11.28
N TYR A 81 19.84 24.67 -12.21
CA TYR A 81 18.60 25.41 -12.38
C TYR A 81 17.43 24.48 -12.76
N LYS A 82 17.61 23.61 -13.76
CA LYS A 82 16.61 22.60 -14.17
C LYS A 82 16.24 21.66 -13.02
N PHE A 83 17.25 21.11 -12.35
CA PHE A 83 17.03 20.14 -11.27
C PHE A 83 16.52 20.79 -9.98
N SER A 84 16.75 22.08 -9.73
CA SER A 84 16.21 22.77 -8.54
C SER A 84 14.69 22.66 -8.45
N HIS A 85 13.99 22.90 -9.57
CA HIS A 85 12.54 22.79 -9.63
C HIS A 85 12.07 21.33 -9.54
N ILE A 86 12.79 20.40 -10.17
CA ILE A 86 12.47 18.97 -10.16
C ILE A 86 12.65 18.38 -8.76
N ARG A 87 13.77 18.67 -8.09
CA ARG A 87 14.06 18.22 -6.73
C ARG A 87 12.98 18.66 -5.74
N LYS A 88 12.54 19.92 -5.82
CA LYS A 88 11.45 20.44 -4.95
C LYS A 88 10.14 19.67 -5.14
N ARG A 89 9.77 19.34 -6.39
CA ARG A 89 8.57 18.53 -6.68
C ARG A 89 8.70 17.10 -6.17
N ILE A 90 9.87 16.47 -6.36
CA ILE A 90 10.14 15.11 -5.87
C ILE A 90 10.08 15.06 -4.34
N ILE A 91 10.70 16.01 -3.65
CA ILE A 91 10.67 16.10 -2.18
C ILE A 91 9.23 16.25 -1.68
N LEU A 92 8.42 17.10 -2.32
CA LEU A 92 7.01 17.29 -1.94
C LEU A 92 6.21 15.99 -2.09
N ILE A 93 6.39 15.25 -3.18
CA ILE A 93 5.73 13.96 -3.40
C ILE A 93 6.15 12.93 -2.35
N LEU A 94 7.45 12.88 -2.01
CA LEU A 94 7.98 11.99 -0.96
C LEU A 94 7.40 12.31 0.43
N VAL A 95 7.28 13.59 0.77
CA VAL A 95 6.70 13.99 2.07
C VAL A 95 5.24 13.56 2.17
N ILE A 96 4.46 13.74 1.09
CA ILE A 96 3.06 13.31 1.04
C ILE A 96 2.94 11.79 1.17
N SER A 97 3.79 11.02 0.47
CA SER A 97 3.74 9.56 0.54
C SER A 97 4.11 9.05 1.94
N ILE A 98 5.12 9.63 2.58
CA ILE A 98 5.51 9.29 3.95
C ILE A 98 4.36 9.61 4.92
N ALA A 99 3.71 10.77 4.79
CA ALA A 99 2.57 11.14 5.62
C ALA A 99 1.36 10.19 5.44
N ALA A 100 1.09 9.76 4.21
CA ALA A 100 0.04 8.78 3.90
C ALA A 100 0.33 7.40 4.51
N ILE A 101 1.59 6.96 4.47
CA ILE A 101 2.01 5.70 5.09
C ILE A 101 1.89 5.80 6.62
N ALA A 102 2.42 6.87 7.22
CA ALA A 102 2.36 7.09 8.67
C ALA A 102 0.92 7.13 9.21
N SER A 103 0.01 7.82 8.51
CA SER A 103 -1.41 7.83 8.87
C SER A 103 -2.08 6.46 8.74
N SER A 104 -1.72 5.66 7.74
CA SER A 104 -2.23 4.29 7.58
C SER A 104 -1.77 3.36 8.70
N PHE A 105 -0.52 3.49 9.16
CA PHE A 105 -0.02 2.75 10.32
C PHE A 105 -0.75 3.12 11.63
N HIS A 106 -1.05 4.40 11.82
CA HIS A 106 -1.73 4.89 13.02
C HIS A 106 -3.17 4.37 13.16
N ILE A 107 -3.85 4.10 12.04
CA ILE A 107 -5.19 3.46 12.03
C ILE A 107 -5.09 2.01 12.51
N GLY A 108 -4.05 1.27 12.11
CA GLY A 108 -3.87 -0.13 12.52
C GLY A 108 -3.69 -0.28 14.02
N GLU A 109 -2.94 0.62 14.68
CA GLU A 109 -2.74 0.58 16.13
C GLU A 109 -4.00 0.96 16.91
N TYR A 110 -4.78 1.93 16.41
CA TYR A 110 -6.05 2.33 17.02
C TYR A 110 -7.10 1.19 16.99
N VAL A 111 -7.23 0.49 15.85
CA VAL A 111 -8.19 -0.60 15.69
C VAL A 111 -7.83 -1.84 16.54
N VAL A 112 -6.54 -2.11 16.76
CA VAL A 112 -6.11 -3.26 17.57
C VAL A 112 -6.40 -3.05 19.07
N GLN A 113 -6.33 -1.81 19.56
CA GLN A 113 -6.64 -1.52 20.97
C GLN A 113 -8.14 -1.62 21.28
N ASP A 114 -9.02 -1.26 20.33
CA ASP A 114 -10.48 -1.29 20.52
C ASP A 114 -11.06 -2.70 20.49
N VAL A 115 -10.37 -3.67 19.88
CA VAL A 115 -10.82 -5.09 19.87
C VAL A 115 -10.32 -5.87 21.09
N LEU A 116 -9.21 -5.45 21.72
CA LEU A 116 -8.60 -6.17 22.85
C LEU A 116 -8.97 -5.62 24.24
N LYS A 117 -9.62 -4.44 24.32
CA LYS A 117 -10.02 -3.82 25.60
C LYS A 117 -11.42 -4.19 26.07
N ASP A 118 -12.25 -4.78 25.23
CA ASP A 118 -13.45 -5.42 25.75
C ASP A 118 -13.00 -6.67 26.51
N GLU A 119 -13.11 -6.62 27.85
CA GLU A 119 -13.26 -7.84 28.63
C GLU A 119 -14.21 -8.77 27.87
N PRO A 120 -13.98 -10.10 27.84
CA PRO A 120 -14.90 -10.99 27.17
C PRO A 120 -16.26 -10.82 27.84
N LYS A 121 -17.13 -9.98 27.26
CA LYS A 121 -18.55 -10.02 27.53
C LYS A 121 -18.91 -11.42 27.15
N SER A 122 -19.13 -12.25 28.17
CA SER A 122 -19.67 -13.59 28.03
C SER A 122 -20.90 -13.44 27.15
N SER A 123 -20.73 -13.69 25.87
CA SER A 123 -21.84 -13.74 24.96
C SER A 123 -22.65 -14.93 25.45
N SER A 124 -23.89 -14.66 25.85
CA SER A 124 -24.87 -15.69 26.17
C SER A 124 -25.33 -16.41 24.89
N PHE A 125 -24.47 -16.51 23.88
CA PHE A 125 -24.65 -17.46 22.79
C PHE A 125 -24.39 -18.82 23.40
N LEU A 126 -25.50 -19.43 23.77
CA LEU A 126 -25.59 -20.72 24.44
C LEU A 126 -25.12 -21.80 23.45
N THR A 127 -23.80 -21.98 23.33
CA THR A 127 -23.19 -23.11 22.63
C THR A 127 -23.35 -24.41 23.42
N GLN A 128 -23.93 -24.34 24.63
CA GLN A 128 -24.12 -25.45 25.54
C GLN A 128 -25.26 -26.41 25.17
N ASP A 129 -26.13 -26.06 24.22
CA ASP A 129 -27.20 -26.96 23.76
C ASP A 129 -26.82 -27.82 22.55
N LEU A 130 -25.60 -27.69 22.00
CA LEU A 130 -25.19 -28.48 20.83
C LEU A 130 -24.74 -29.91 21.18
N PHE A 131 -24.46 -30.19 22.45
CA PHE A 131 -24.06 -31.51 22.90
C PHE A 131 -24.89 -31.91 24.12
N PHE A 132 -25.82 -32.84 23.88
CA PHE A 132 -26.50 -33.70 24.84
C PHE A 132 -25.86 -33.71 26.24
N VAL A 133 -26.51 -33.07 27.22
CA VAL A 133 -26.26 -33.31 28.64
C VAL A 133 -27.54 -33.81 29.29
N ASP A 134 -27.48 -35.09 29.68
CA ASP A 134 -28.35 -35.81 30.61
C ASP A 134 -29.87 -35.70 30.45
N PHE A 135 -30.43 -36.69 29.77
CA PHE A 135 -31.81 -37.12 30.02
C PHE A 135 -31.86 -37.82 31.39
N SER A 136 -32.22 -37.08 32.43
CA SER A 136 -32.68 -37.66 33.69
C SER A 136 -33.86 -36.85 34.25
N GLY A 137 -35.01 -37.52 34.43
CA GLY A 137 -36.05 -37.07 35.36
C GLY A 137 -37.43 -36.77 34.77
N TYR A 138 -38.38 -37.66 35.06
CA TYR A 138 -39.79 -37.32 35.26
C TYR A 138 -39.95 -36.23 36.33
N ARG A 139 -40.53 -35.06 36.01
CA ARG A 139 -41.91 -34.65 36.36
C ARG A 139 -42.15 -33.15 36.17
N GLU A 140 -43.40 -32.88 35.82
CA GLU A 140 -44.11 -31.60 35.74
C GLU A 140 -43.91 -30.68 36.95
N GLU A 141 -43.71 -29.39 36.71
CA GLU A 141 -44.70 -28.34 36.97
C GLU A 141 -44.19 -27.00 36.43
N GLU A 142 -45.10 -26.24 35.81
CA GLU A 142 -44.96 -24.85 35.36
C GLU A 142 -44.19 -24.59 34.05
N LEU A 143 -45.00 -24.61 33.00
CA LEU A 143 -44.76 -24.05 31.67
C LEU A 143 -44.45 -22.54 31.77
N SER A 144 -43.23 -22.14 31.41
CA SER A 144 -43.00 -20.76 30.94
C SER A 144 -42.10 -20.73 29.71
N ASN A 145 -42.77 -20.58 28.56
CA ASN A 145 -42.27 -19.95 27.32
C ASN A 145 -41.47 -20.81 26.30
N VAL A 146 -42.18 -21.73 25.62
CA VAL A 146 -42.12 -22.12 24.17
C VAL A 146 -40.75 -22.37 23.48
N PRO A 147 -40.53 -23.47 22.71
CA PRO A 147 -41.08 -24.82 22.80
C PRO A 147 -39.99 -25.91 22.54
N GLY A 148 -39.14 -26.21 23.53
CA GLY A 148 -38.20 -27.36 23.43
C GLY A 148 -38.91 -28.72 23.25
N GLY A 149 -40.16 -28.81 23.73
CA GLY A 149 -41.00 -30.01 23.59
C GLY A 149 -41.62 -30.25 22.20
N LEU A 150 -41.67 -29.24 21.32
CA LEU A 150 -42.34 -29.39 20.01
C LEU A 150 -41.43 -30.08 18.98
N TYR A 151 -40.12 -29.80 19.05
CA TYR A 151 -39.11 -30.43 18.19
C TYR A 151 -38.82 -31.87 18.63
N SER A 152 -38.73 -32.13 19.93
CA SER A 152 -38.58 -33.48 20.45
C SER A 152 -39.80 -34.35 20.09
N ALA A 153 -41.02 -33.84 20.26
CA ALA A 153 -42.23 -34.54 19.84
C ALA A 153 -42.25 -34.85 18.33
N ARG A 154 -41.87 -33.89 17.47
CA ARG A 154 -41.81 -34.11 16.02
C ARG A 154 -40.80 -35.18 15.62
N ILE A 155 -39.62 -35.19 16.24
CA ILE A 155 -38.61 -36.21 15.98
C ILE A 155 -39.12 -37.57 16.44
N LEU A 156 -39.74 -37.64 17.61
CA LEU A 156 -40.35 -38.87 18.13
C LEU A 156 -41.40 -39.44 17.17
N TYR A 157 -42.28 -38.60 16.58
CA TYR A 157 -43.26 -39.07 15.58
C TYR A 157 -42.66 -39.59 14.27
N GLN A 158 -41.39 -39.26 13.99
CA GLN A 158 -40.68 -39.69 12.77
C GLN A 158 -39.75 -40.88 13.01
N LEU A 159 -39.51 -41.27 14.27
CA LEU A 159 -38.61 -42.38 14.62
C LEU A 159 -39.01 -43.71 13.96
N ASP A 160 -40.29 -43.98 13.77
CA ASP A 160 -40.78 -45.20 13.10
C ASP A 160 -40.42 -45.24 11.60
N ASN A 161 -40.50 -44.08 10.93
CA ASN A 161 -40.08 -43.95 9.53
C ASN A 161 -38.56 -44.06 9.41
N ILE A 162 -37.82 -43.47 10.35
CA ILE A 162 -36.36 -43.56 10.41
C ILE A 162 -35.93 -45.00 10.66
N TYR A 163 -36.57 -45.72 11.61
CA TYR A 163 -36.30 -47.12 11.89
C TYR A 163 -36.54 -48.00 10.65
N THR A 164 -37.65 -47.78 9.94
CA THR A 164 -37.97 -48.56 8.72
C THR A 164 -36.93 -48.33 7.62
N TYR A 165 -36.52 -47.07 7.41
CA TYR A 165 -35.46 -46.74 6.45
C TYR A 165 -34.10 -47.36 6.85
N LEU A 166 -33.75 -47.29 8.13
CA LEU A 166 -32.51 -47.89 8.63
C LEU A 166 -32.54 -49.41 8.55
N TYR A 167 -33.66 -50.05 8.87
CA TYR A 167 -33.79 -51.50 8.74
C TYR A 167 -33.57 -52.00 7.30
N GLU A 168 -33.94 -51.21 6.29
CA GLU A 168 -33.70 -51.53 4.88
C GLU A 168 -32.27 -51.25 4.41
N LYS A 169 -31.54 -50.30 5.03
CA LYS A 169 -30.22 -49.85 4.58
C LYS A 169 -29.04 -50.29 5.45
N ASP A 170 -29.23 -50.35 6.76
CA ASP A 170 -28.22 -50.69 7.76
C ASP A 170 -28.89 -51.25 9.05
N GLU A 171 -28.90 -52.57 9.16
CA GLU A 171 -29.57 -53.29 10.24
C GLU A 171 -28.94 -53.02 11.63
N GLU A 172 -27.65 -52.68 11.69
CA GLU A 172 -26.97 -52.44 12.98
C GLU A 172 -27.35 -51.07 13.56
N GLU A 173 -27.44 -50.04 12.72
CA GLU A 173 -27.93 -48.72 13.15
C GLU A 173 -29.41 -48.76 13.58
N ALA A 174 -30.22 -49.60 12.92
CA ALA A 174 -31.61 -49.81 13.30
C ALA A 174 -31.74 -50.41 14.72
N LYS A 175 -30.90 -51.40 15.06
CA LYS A 175 -30.85 -52.01 16.41
C LYS A 175 -30.35 -51.01 17.46
N LEU A 176 -29.33 -50.23 17.14
CA LEU A 176 -28.81 -49.19 18.03
C LEU A 176 -29.89 -48.13 18.36
N LEU A 177 -30.69 -47.74 17.37
CA LEU A 177 -31.78 -46.80 17.55
C LEU A 177 -32.88 -47.37 18.44
N GLN A 178 -33.20 -48.66 18.30
CA GLN A 178 -34.15 -49.36 19.16
C GLN A 178 -33.65 -49.47 20.60
N GLU A 179 -32.36 -49.75 20.80
CA GLU A 179 -31.72 -49.82 22.13
C GLU A 179 -31.71 -48.46 22.83
N LYS A 180 -31.47 -47.38 22.08
CA LYS A 180 -31.39 -46.02 22.62
C LYS A 180 -32.76 -45.42 22.98
N PHE A 181 -33.84 -45.89 22.35
CA PHE A 181 -35.20 -45.39 22.57
C PHE A 181 -36.21 -46.54 22.82
N PRO A 182 -36.02 -47.37 23.86
CA PRO A 182 -36.84 -48.56 24.08
C PRO A 182 -38.30 -48.21 24.38
N GLU A 183 -38.54 -47.10 25.08
CA GLU A 183 -39.88 -46.61 25.43
C GLU A 183 -40.71 -46.20 24.20
N HIS A 184 -40.07 -45.78 23.11
CA HIS A 184 -40.78 -45.40 21.89
C HIS A 184 -41.33 -46.63 21.14
N PHE A 185 -40.60 -47.74 21.14
CA PHE A 185 -40.94 -48.97 20.44
C PHE A 185 -41.74 -49.98 21.29
N ASP A 186 -42.07 -49.63 22.53
CA ASP A 186 -43.04 -50.38 23.35
C ASP A 186 -44.46 -50.26 22.75
N LYS A 187 -45.31 -51.25 22.96
CA LYS A 187 -46.70 -51.31 22.46
C LYS A 187 -47.58 -50.21 23.08
N ASN A 188 -47.18 -49.66 24.21
CA ASN A 188 -47.94 -48.65 24.97
C ASN A 188 -47.46 -47.21 24.74
N SER A 189 -46.48 -46.99 23.84
CA SER A 189 -45.95 -45.67 23.54
C SER A 189 -47.02 -44.73 22.95
N PRO A 190 -47.20 -43.51 23.50
CA PRO A 190 -48.14 -42.52 22.96
C PRO A 190 -47.68 -41.93 21.62
N TYR A 191 -46.42 -42.17 21.23
CA TYR A 191 -45.81 -41.63 20.00
C TYR A 191 -45.67 -42.67 18.88
N ARG A 192 -46.01 -43.93 19.14
CA ARG A 192 -46.01 -45.00 18.13
C ARG A 192 -47.23 -44.88 17.23
N ARG A 193 -47.05 -45.01 15.91
CA ARG A 193 -48.17 -45.12 14.98
C ARG A 193 -48.94 -46.41 15.28
N LYS A 194 -50.17 -46.28 15.78
CA LYS A 194 -51.14 -47.38 15.78
C LYS A 194 -51.63 -47.54 14.35
N TYR A 195 -51.11 -48.54 13.64
CA TYR A 195 -51.75 -49.06 12.42
C TYR A 195 -52.90 -49.97 12.81
#